data_AF-A0A6N6PVN9-F1
#
_entry.id   AF-A0A6N6PVN9-F1
#
_cell.length_a   1.000
_cell.length_b   1.000
_cell.length_c   1.000
_cell.angle_alpha   90.00
_cell.angle_beta   90.00
_cell.angle_gamma   90.00
#
_symmetry.space_group_name_H-M   'P 1'
#
loop_
_entity.id
_entity.type
_entity.pdbx_description
1 polymer ?
#
loop_
_entity_poly.entity_id
_entity_poly.type
_entity_poly.pdbx_seq_one_letter_code
_entity_poly.pdbx_strand_id
1 'polypeptide(L)'
;MDSAKPGGREGPAGHPGQERRLEAHAVRRGGDCPLSRRQTFGVGTARRRTTADHRALATAPGRRTPPESPPVLTFAGSLRVFVALDPCDMRKGFEGLHSLVTERLQETATSGALFVFTNRRRNRLKILFWDRTGLWVCTKRLEAGTFSWPAPDAAGSAKLSLTPEALALLTDGVDLRDAKLRPWYQRE
;
A
#
# COMPACT_ATOMS: atom_id res chain seq x y z
N MET A 1 -5.37 -17.50 -75.30
CA MET A 1 -4.18 -18.13 -74.69
C MET A 1 -4.33 -17.98 -73.18
N ASP A 2 -4.33 -18.99 -72.35
CA ASP A 2 -4.58 -20.42 -72.44
C ASP A 2 -4.64 -20.89 -70.97
N SER A 3 -5.32 -22.01 -70.72
CA SER A 3 -5.19 -22.87 -69.52
C SER A 3 -5.80 -22.35 -68.20
N ALA A 4 -6.92 -22.89 -67.69
CA ALA A 4 -7.25 -24.26 -67.22
C ALA A 4 -6.97 -24.50 -65.72
N LYS A 5 -8.06 -24.91 -65.04
CA LYS A 5 -8.35 -25.49 -63.68
C LYS A 5 -7.44 -26.71 -63.32
N PRO A 6 -7.59 -27.52 -62.22
CA PRO A 6 -8.52 -27.52 -61.06
C PRO A 6 -7.97 -28.07 -59.69
N GLY A 7 -8.86 -28.22 -58.68
CA GLY A 7 -8.86 -29.31 -57.69
C GLY A 7 -8.58 -28.89 -56.24
N GLY A 8 -9.55 -28.94 -55.30
CA GLY A 8 -9.91 -30.11 -54.48
C GLY A 8 -9.36 -29.89 -53.05
N ARG A 9 -9.94 -30.23 -51.90
CA ARG A 9 -11.02 -31.15 -51.47
C ARG A 9 -11.46 -30.75 -50.04
N GLU A 10 -12.72 -31.04 -49.72
CA GLU A 10 -13.24 -31.70 -48.50
C GLU A 10 -12.82 -31.23 -47.09
N GLY A 11 -13.79 -30.65 -46.35
CA GLY A 11 -14.50 -31.38 -45.27
C GLY A 11 -13.96 -31.34 -43.82
N PRO A 12 -14.81 -31.59 -42.81
CA PRO A 12 -14.82 -30.85 -41.53
C PRO A 12 -14.60 -31.71 -40.26
N ALA A 13 -14.22 -31.08 -39.14
CA ALA A 13 -14.44 -31.44 -37.71
C ALA A 13 -13.48 -30.61 -36.85
N GLY A 14 -13.73 -30.15 -35.61
CA GLY A 14 -14.79 -30.47 -34.67
C GLY A 14 -14.76 -29.52 -33.46
N HIS A 15 -15.96 -29.33 -32.91
CA HIS A 15 -16.33 -29.02 -31.52
C HIS A 15 -15.99 -27.69 -30.84
N PRO A 16 -17.02 -26.85 -30.60
CA PRO A 16 -17.11 -25.99 -29.42
C PRO A 16 -17.57 -26.81 -28.21
N GLY A 17 -16.87 -26.67 -27.08
CA GLY A 17 -17.22 -27.34 -25.83
C GLY A 17 -17.05 -26.40 -24.65
N GLN A 18 -18.07 -25.58 -24.36
CA GLN A 18 -18.18 -24.93 -23.06
C GLN A 18 -19.64 -24.91 -22.64
N GLU A 19 -20.06 -26.02 -22.01
CA GLU A 19 -21.29 -26.07 -21.24
C GLU A 19 -20.99 -25.93 -19.75
N ARG A 20 -21.81 -25.07 -19.16
CA ARG A 20 -21.85 -24.70 -17.75
C ARG A 20 -22.24 -25.91 -16.92
N ARG A 21 -21.71 -26.01 -15.71
CA ARG A 21 -22.53 -26.51 -14.59
C ARG A 21 -22.14 -25.83 -13.28
N LEU A 22 -23.14 -25.15 -12.74
CA LEU A 22 -23.25 -24.68 -11.36
C LEU A 22 -23.23 -25.90 -10.44
N GLU A 23 -22.64 -25.78 -9.26
CA GLU A 23 -23.36 -26.16 -8.02
C GLU A 23 -22.68 -25.58 -6.78
N ALA A 24 -23.51 -24.88 -6.01
CA ALA A 24 -23.26 -24.45 -4.66
C ALA A 24 -23.49 -25.63 -3.71
N HIS A 25 -22.66 -25.77 -2.68
CA HIS A 25 -23.00 -26.56 -1.50
C HIS A 25 -22.66 -25.83 -0.21
N ALA A 26 -23.58 -25.99 0.73
CA ALA A 26 -23.85 -25.17 1.89
C ALA A 26 -23.02 -25.50 3.12
N VAL A 27 -22.85 -24.47 3.97
CA VAL A 27 -23.01 -24.43 5.43
C VAL A 27 -22.90 -25.76 6.20
N ARG A 28 -21.98 -25.82 7.18
CA ARG A 28 -22.32 -26.25 8.55
C ARG A 28 -21.55 -25.48 9.62
N ARG A 29 -22.34 -25.04 10.60
CA ARG A 29 -21.97 -24.49 11.91
C ARG A 29 -21.51 -25.63 12.84
N GLY A 30 -20.81 -25.25 13.92
CA GLY A 30 -20.85 -25.97 15.19
C GLY A 30 -19.47 -26.29 15.75
N GLY A 31 -19.15 -25.70 16.89
CA GLY A 31 -17.91 -25.98 17.61
C GLY A 31 -17.78 -25.07 18.84
N ASP A 32 -18.72 -25.21 19.77
CA ASP A 32 -18.71 -24.57 21.08
C ASP A 32 -17.48 -25.01 21.90
N CYS A 33 -16.74 -24.05 22.44
CA CYS A 33 -15.73 -24.28 23.47
C CYS A 33 -16.34 -23.97 24.85
N PRO A 34 -16.41 -24.94 25.79
CA PRO A 34 -16.93 -24.71 27.12
C PRO A 34 -15.79 -24.32 28.07
N LEU A 35 -15.79 -23.08 28.54
CA LEU A 35 -15.01 -22.65 29.71
C LEU A 35 -15.92 -21.74 30.54
N SER A 36 -16.62 -22.32 31.51
CA SER A 36 -16.18 -22.46 32.90
C SER A 36 -16.47 -21.23 33.75
N ARG A 37 -17.30 -21.50 34.77
CA ARG A 37 -17.08 -21.07 36.16
C ARG A 37 -17.56 -19.66 36.53
N ARG A 38 -18.72 -19.70 37.20
CA ARG A 38 -19.05 -19.05 38.49
C ARG A 38 -18.63 -17.59 38.67
N GLN A 39 -19.61 -16.74 38.92
CA GLN A 39 -19.95 -16.30 40.29
C GLN A 39 -21.17 -15.38 40.27
N THR A 40 -22.23 -15.83 40.94
CA THR A 40 -23.27 -14.97 41.50
C THR A 40 -22.70 -14.26 42.73
N PHE A 41 -22.98 -12.98 42.92
CA PHE A 41 -23.37 -12.35 44.20
C PHE A 41 -23.42 -10.83 44.02
N GLY A 42 -24.45 -10.18 44.58
CA GLY A 42 -24.50 -8.73 44.66
C GLY A 42 -25.90 -8.17 44.89
N VAL A 43 -26.51 -8.50 46.03
CA VAL A 43 -27.70 -7.81 46.55
C VAL A 43 -27.31 -6.36 46.84
N GLY A 44 -28.02 -5.43 46.22
CA GLY A 44 -27.91 -4.01 46.52
C GLY A 44 -28.63 -3.67 47.81
N THR A 45 -27.95 -2.94 48.69
CA THR A 45 -28.59 -2.04 49.67
C THR A 45 -27.79 -0.75 49.78
N ALA A 46 -28.55 0.34 49.89
CA ALA A 46 -28.13 1.71 49.81
C ALA A 46 -27.69 2.29 51.18
N ARG A 47 -27.13 3.50 51.11
CA ARG A 47 -26.91 4.51 52.19
C ARG A 47 -25.64 4.28 53.00
N ARG A 48 -24.85 5.30 53.38
CA ARG A 48 -25.09 6.73 53.62
C ARG A 48 -23.77 7.48 53.39
N ARG A 49 -23.88 8.75 52.99
CA ARG A 49 -22.80 9.74 53.04
C ARG A 49 -22.46 10.05 54.50
N THR A 50 -21.18 10.06 54.82
CA THR A 50 -20.61 10.86 55.92
C THR A 50 -19.30 11.46 55.45
N THR A 51 -19.24 12.78 55.53
CA THR A 51 -18.12 13.67 55.24
C THR A 51 -16.95 13.40 56.17
N ALA A 52 -15.75 13.24 55.62
CA ALA A 52 -14.51 13.36 56.38
C ALA A 52 -13.43 13.98 55.48
N ASP A 53 -12.91 15.10 55.96
CA ASP A 53 -11.78 15.85 55.43
C ASP A 53 -10.59 14.95 55.10
N HIS A 54 -10.17 15.00 53.83
CA HIS A 54 -8.80 14.70 53.46
C HIS A 54 -8.26 15.87 52.68
N ARG A 55 -7.41 16.64 53.37
CA ARG A 55 -6.48 17.63 52.82
C ARG A 55 -5.64 16.96 51.74
N ALA A 56 -6.12 17.02 50.50
CA ALA A 56 -5.39 16.53 49.34
C ALA A 56 -4.18 17.45 49.12
N LEU A 57 -2.98 16.92 49.39
CA LEU A 57 -1.75 17.45 48.83
C LEU A 57 -1.96 17.63 47.33
N ALA A 58 -1.79 18.86 46.85
CA ALA A 58 -1.81 19.16 45.42
C ALA A 58 -0.68 18.37 44.74
N THR A 59 -1.03 17.23 44.13
CA THR A 59 -0.18 16.54 43.18
C THR A 59 0.19 17.52 42.08
N ALA A 60 1.48 17.81 41.95
CA ALA A 60 2.02 18.62 40.86
C ALA A 60 1.47 18.10 39.52
N PRO A 61 1.04 18.97 38.58
CA PRO A 61 0.55 18.50 37.30
C PRO A 61 1.70 17.74 36.61
N GLY A 62 1.51 16.44 36.47
CA GLY A 62 2.43 15.58 35.74
C GLY A 62 2.74 16.22 34.41
N ARG A 63 4.04 16.40 34.13
CA ARG A 63 4.56 16.88 32.86
C ARG A 63 3.94 15.99 31.78
N ARG A 64 2.95 16.49 31.04
CA ARG A 64 2.38 15.76 29.91
C ARG A 64 3.52 15.62 28.92
N THR A 65 4.12 14.44 28.84
CA THR A 65 4.97 14.12 27.70
C THR A 65 4.06 14.24 26.47
N PRO A 66 4.47 15.01 25.44
CA PRO A 66 3.77 14.98 24.17
C PRO A 66 3.62 13.51 23.73
N PRO A 67 2.51 13.11 23.09
CA PRO A 67 2.45 11.80 22.47
C PRO A 67 3.64 11.70 21.52
N GLU A 68 4.58 10.79 21.81
CA GLU A 68 5.72 10.51 20.94
C GLU A 68 5.14 10.07 19.61
N SER A 69 5.15 10.98 18.63
CA SER A 69 4.75 10.63 17.29
C SER A 69 5.75 9.61 16.79
N PRO A 70 5.30 8.49 16.19
CA PRO A 70 6.21 7.49 15.71
C PRO A 70 7.21 8.13 14.72
N PRO A 71 8.46 7.66 14.70
CA PRO A 71 9.48 8.22 13.82
C PRO A 71 9.00 8.18 12.37
N VAL A 72 9.12 9.32 11.68
CA VAL A 72 8.76 9.46 10.27
C VAL A 72 9.95 9.08 9.38
N LEU A 73 9.65 8.42 8.26
CA LEU A 73 10.65 8.04 7.27
C LEU A 73 11.16 9.32 6.58
N THR A 74 12.35 9.78 6.93
CA THR A 74 12.96 10.97 6.33
C THR A 74 14.08 10.57 5.39
N PHE A 75 14.03 11.09 4.17
CA PHE A 75 15.06 10.92 3.16
C PHE A 75 15.86 12.22 3.01
N ALA A 76 17.15 12.13 2.68
CA ALA A 76 17.96 13.32 2.40
C ALA A 76 17.39 14.09 1.21
N GLY A 77 17.34 15.43 1.31
CA GLY A 77 16.71 16.32 0.32
C GLY A 77 17.30 16.26 -1.10
N SER A 78 18.50 15.67 -1.27
CA SER A 78 19.15 15.51 -2.58
C SER A 78 18.75 14.22 -3.31
N LEU A 79 17.90 13.37 -2.73
CA LEU A 79 17.51 12.11 -3.35
C LEU A 79 16.46 12.34 -4.43
N ARG A 80 16.77 11.84 -5.64
CA ARG A 80 15.79 11.79 -6.73
C ARG A 80 14.80 10.67 -6.44
N VAL A 81 13.51 10.98 -6.43
CA VAL A 81 12.45 10.00 -6.25
C VAL A 81 11.67 9.84 -7.54
N PHE A 82 11.50 8.61 -7.99
CA PHE A 82 10.65 8.23 -9.11
C PHE A 82 9.54 7.31 -8.63
N VAL A 83 8.30 7.69 -8.91
CA VAL A 83 7.12 6.92 -8.58
C VAL A 83 6.56 6.31 -9.85
N ALA A 84 6.42 4.98 -9.87
CA ALA A 84 5.80 4.26 -10.97
C ALA A 84 4.29 4.52 -10.98
N LEU A 85 3.72 5.01 -12.09
CA LEU A 85 2.30 5.33 -12.16
C LEU A 85 1.43 4.06 -12.30
N ASP A 86 1.98 3.04 -12.95
CA ASP A 86 1.33 1.74 -13.11
C ASP A 86 1.50 0.83 -11.88
N PRO A 87 0.46 0.04 -11.53
CA PRO A 87 0.56 -0.91 -10.44
C PRO A 87 1.52 -2.05 -10.78
N CYS A 88 2.36 -2.41 -9.81
CA CYS A 88 3.34 -3.48 -9.92
C CYS A 88 2.88 -4.74 -9.17
N ASP A 89 3.31 -5.91 -9.66
CA ASP A 89 3.24 -7.14 -8.88
C ASP A 89 4.21 -7.09 -7.70
N MET A 90 3.67 -7.04 -6.48
CA MET A 90 4.44 -6.99 -5.24
C MET A 90 5.14 -8.31 -4.88
N ARG A 91 4.94 -9.39 -5.65
CA ARG A 91 5.69 -10.64 -5.52
C ARG A 91 7.11 -10.54 -6.07
N LYS A 92 7.39 -9.54 -6.90
CA LYS A 92 8.73 -9.29 -7.45
C LYS A 92 9.72 -8.94 -6.32
N GLY A 93 10.85 -9.64 -6.31
CA GLY A 93 12.02 -9.36 -5.47
C GLY A 93 12.94 -8.32 -6.10
N PHE A 94 14.22 -8.35 -5.75
CA PHE A 94 15.24 -7.40 -6.26
C PHE A 94 15.30 -7.36 -7.79
N GLU A 95 15.63 -8.48 -8.43
CA GLU A 95 15.76 -8.57 -9.90
C GLU A 95 14.47 -8.19 -10.62
N GLY A 96 13.32 -8.65 -10.13
CA GLY A 96 12.03 -8.36 -10.76
C GLY A 96 11.65 -6.88 -10.70
N LEU A 97 12.07 -6.17 -9.65
CA LEU A 97 11.90 -4.72 -9.54
C LEU A 97 12.95 -3.98 -10.36
N HIS A 98 14.20 -4.46 -10.36
CA HIS A 98 15.28 -3.91 -11.17
C HIS A 98 14.90 -3.90 -12.66
N SER A 99 14.41 -5.03 -13.20
CA SER A 99 13.91 -5.10 -14.58
C SER A 99 12.78 -4.11 -14.83
N LEU A 100 11.87 -3.88 -13.88
CA LEU A 100 10.81 -2.89 -14.06
C LEU A 100 11.35 -1.45 -14.11
N VAL A 101 12.37 -1.13 -13.33
CA VAL A 101 13.02 0.19 -13.41
C VAL A 101 13.60 0.40 -14.81
N THR A 102 14.34 -0.58 -15.32
CA THR A 102 14.99 -0.47 -16.63
C THR A 102 13.97 -0.49 -17.78
N GLU A 103 13.01 -1.41 -17.77
CA GLU A 103 12.09 -1.64 -18.89
C GLU A 103 10.92 -0.67 -18.92
N ARG A 104 10.34 -0.32 -17.75
CA ARG A 104 9.13 0.49 -17.67
C ARG A 104 9.42 1.94 -17.36
N LEU A 105 10.29 2.20 -16.39
CA LEU A 105 10.65 3.56 -16.02
C LEU A 105 11.74 4.13 -16.92
N GLN A 106 12.41 3.29 -17.74
CA GLN A 106 13.52 3.70 -18.60
C GLN A 106 14.60 4.42 -17.79
N GLU A 107 14.92 3.89 -16.62
CA GLU A 107 15.90 4.44 -15.68
C GLU A 107 16.96 3.41 -15.31
N THR A 108 18.06 3.91 -14.77
CA THR A 108 19.11 3.05 -14.21
C THR A 108 18.86 2.80 -12.72
N ALA A 109 18.65 1.55 -12.33
CA ALA A 109 18.36 1.19 -10.92
C ALA A 109 19.51 1.50 -9.94
N THR A 110 20.74 1.60 -10.44
CA THR A 110 21.94 1.94 -9.65
C THR A 110 22.24 3.45 -9.62
N SER A 111 21.37 4.29 -10.18
CA SER A 111 21.55 5.76 -10.28
C SER A 111 21.49 6.53 -8.95
N GLY A 112 21.31 5.82 -7.82
CA GLY A 112 21.11 6.40 -6.50
C GLY A 112 19.74 7.05 -6.28
N ALA A 113 18.81 6.87 -7.22
CA ALA A 113 17.42 7.30 -7.08
C ALA A 113 16.59 6.28 -6.28
N LEU A 114 15.51 6.76 -5.67
CA LEU A 114 14.49 5.92 -5.04
C LEU A 114 13.41 5.59 -6.08
N PHE A 115 13.13 4.32 -6.31
CA PHE A 115 12.06 3.86 -7.19
C PHE A 115 10.92 3.30 -6.37
N VAL A 116 9.77 3.96 -6.43
CA VAL A 116 8.60 3.67 -5.59
C VAL A 116 7.52 2.99 -6.42
N PHE A 117 7.07 1.83 -5.95
CA PHE A 117 6.06 1.01 -6.58
C PHE A 117 4.89 0.77 -5.63
N THR A 118 3.68 0.65 -6.19
CA THR A 118 2.49 0.27 -5.44
C THR A 118 1.76 -0.90 -6.09
N ASN A 119 0.91 -1.58 -5.32
CA ASN A 119 0.01 -2.60 -5.86
C ASN A 119 -1.27 -1.98 -6.42
N ARG A 120 -2.06 -2.79 -7.15
CA ARG A 120 -3.34 -2.35 -7.72
C ARG A 120 -4.33 -1.80 -6.67
N ARG A 121 -4.31 -2.33 -5.45
CA ARG A 121 -5.16 -1.85 -4.33
C ARG A 121 -4.58 -0.64 -3.60
N ARG A 122 -3.35 -0.21 -3.91
CA ARG A 122 -2.64 0.91 -3.28
C ARG A 122 -2.51 0.80 -1.76
N ASN A 123 -2.45 -0.40 -1.20
CA ASN A 123 -2.27 -0.63 0.25
C ASN A 123 -0.88 -1.19 0.61
N ARG A 124 -0.05 -1.43 -0.41
CA ARG A 124 1.35 -1.86 -0.28
C ARG A 124 2.24 -0.98 -1.13
N LEU A 125 3.42 -0.71 -0.60
CA LEU A 125 4.43 0.11 -1.24
C LEU A 125 5.79 -0.59 -1.14
N LYS A 126 6.55 -0.58 -2.24
CA LYS A 126 7.95 -1.00 -2.27
C LYS A 126 8.82 0.14 -2.77
N ILE A 127 9.96 0.34 -2.12
CA ILE A 127 10.99 1.29 -2.54
C ILE A 127 12.24 0.47 -2.88
N LEU A 128 12.70 0.56 -4.12
CA LEU A 128 13.98 0.02 -4.56
C LEU A 128 15.00 1.16 -4.60
N PHE A 129 16.19 0.96 -4.02
CA PHE A 129 17.31 1.89 -4.15
C PHE A 129 18.65 1.17 -4.06
N TRP A 130 19.71 1.83 -4.53
CA TRP A 130 21.08 1.31 -4.51
C TRP A 130 21.97 2.19 -3.62
N ASP A 131 22.70 1.59 -2.68
CA ASP A 131 23.49 2.28 -1.65
C ASP A 131 25.01 2.33 -1.93
N ARG A 132 25.40 2.13 -3.20
CA ARG A 132 26.76 1.87 -3.73
C ARG A 132 27.19 0.41 -3.71
N THR A 133 26.79 -0.36 -2.69
CA THR A 133 27.25 -1.74 -2.50
C THR A 133 26.21 -2.77 -2.89
N GLY A 134 24.93 -2.44 -2.74
CA GLY A 134 23.84 -3.38 -2.95
C GLY A 134 22.50 -2.71 -3.22
N LEU A 135 21.57 -3.53 -3.71
CA LEU A 135 20.17 -3.16 -3.85
C LEU A 135 19.46 -3.34 -2.52
N TRP A 136 18.66 -2.35 -2.17
CA TRP A 136 17.79 -2.35 -1.02
C TRP A 136 16.34 -2.32 -1.48
N VAL A 137 15.51 -3.11 -0.80
CA VAL A 137 14.06 -3.07 -0.98
C VAL A 137 13.41 -2.83 0.36
N CYS A 138 12.83 -1.64 0.53
CA CYS A 138 11.97 -1.34 1.66
C CYS A 138 10.52 -1.62 1.29
N THR A 139 9.76 -2.29 2.16
CA THR A 139 8.34 -2.58 1.93
C THR A 139 7.51 -2.00 3.07
N LYS A 140 6.46 -1.24 2.73
CA LYS A 140 5.44 -0.76 3.68
C LYS A 140 4.10 -1.39 3.34
N ARG A 141 3.45 -1.99 4.33
CA ARG A 141 2.07 -2.49 4.24
C ARG A 141 1.21 -1.66 5.19
N LEU A 142 0.12 -1.11 4.68
CA LEU A 142 -0.87 -0.45 5.52
C LEU A 142 -1.77 -1.50 6.17
N GLU A 143 -2.02 -1.35 7.46
CA GLU A 143 -3.00 -2.18 8.19
C GLU A 143 -4.44 -1.79 7.82
N ALA A 144 -4.68 -0.52 7.49
CA ALA A 144 -5.95 -0.02 6.95
C ALA A 144 -5.72 1.13 5.95
N GLY A 145 -6.65 1.32 5.02
CA GLY A 145 -6.63 2.41 4.03
C GLY A 145 -5.77 2.14 2.78
N THR A 146 -5.55 3.20 2.01
CA THR A 146 -4.80 3.18 0.75
C THR A 146 -3.96 4.44 0.60
N PHE A 147 -2.78 4.33 -0.03
CA PHE A 147 -1.98 5.47 -0.45
C PHE A 147 -2.70 6.28 -1.52
N SER A 148 -2.62 7.61 -1.41
CA SER A 148 -3.03 8.46 -2.52
C SER A 148 -1.94 8.47 -3.58
N TRP A 149 -2.19 7.71 -4.64
CA TRP A 149 -1.27 7.63 -5.77
C TRP A 149 -1.53 8.77 -6.76
N PRO A 150 -0.48 9.42 -7.26
CA PRO A 150 -0.61 10.46 -8.27
C PRO A 150 -1.20 9.89 -9.57
N ALA A 151 -1.96 10.72 -10.28
CA ALA A 151 -2.43 10.41 -11.62
C ALA A 151 -1.38 10.87 -12.65
N PRO A 152 -1.32 10.24 -13.84
CA PRO A 152 -0.49 10.74 -14.93
C PRO A 152 -1.01 12.10 -15.39
N ASP A 153 -0.14 13.13 -15.39
CA ASP A 153 -0.48 14.44 -15.96
C ASP A 153 -0.60 14.40 -17.50
N ALA A 154 0.05 13.42 -18.13
CA ALA A 154 0.01 13.16 -19.56
C ALA A 154 -0.28 11.68 -19.84
N ALA A 155 -1.14 11.42 -20.84
CA ALA A 155 -1.45 10.08 -21.31
C ALA A 155 -0.18 9.42 -21.90
N GLY A 156 0.47 8.56 -21.11
CA GLY A 156 1.64 7.79 -21.54
C GLY A 156 2.88 7.92 -20.65
N SER A 157 2.88 8.82 -19.66
CA SER A 157 3.96 8.87 -18.67
C SER A 157 3.89 7.64 -17.76
N ALA A 158 4.95 6.82 -17.74
CA ALA A 158 5.04 5.64 -16.87
C ALA A 158 5.50 5.96 -15.44
N LYS A 159 6.09 7.16 -15.23
CA LYS A 159 6.69 7.59 -13.97
C LYS A 159 6.40 9.06 -13.67
N LEU A 160 6.45 9.42 -12.39
CA LEU A 160 6.44 10.79 -11.88
C LEU A 160 7.68 11.03 -11.02
N SER A 161 8.35 12.17 -11.19
CA SER A 161 9.43 12.56 -10.28
C SER A 161 8.84 13.30 -9.08
N LEU A 162 9.22 12.90 -7.88
CA LEU A 162 8.82 13.52 -6.62
C LEU A 162 10.04 14.06 -5.87
N THR A 163 9.81 15.06 -5.03
CA THR A 163 10.78 15.44 -4.01
C THR A 163 10.72 14.45 -2.84
N PRO A 164 11.79 14.30 -2.04
CA PRO A 164 11.79 13.51 -0.83
C PRO A 164 10.66 13.88 0.15
N GLU A 165 10.30 15.16 0.24
CA GLU A 165 9.21 15.66 1.08
C GLU A 165 7.85 15.19 0.56
N ALA A 166 7.64 15.21 -0.76
CA ALA A 166 6.43 14.68 -1.37
C ALA A 166 6.30 13.16 -1.15
N LEU A 167 7.41 12.42 -1.15
CA LEU A 167 7.40 11.01 -0.77
C LEU A 167 7.00 10.81 0.70
N ALA A 168 7.52 11.63 1.62
CA ALA A 168 7.14 11.57 3.03
C ALA A 168 5.63 11.80 3.21
N LEU A 169 5.09 12.85 2.59
CA LEU A 169 3.65 13.16 2.58
C LEU A 169 2.81 11.99 2.05
N LEU A 170 3.24 11.38 0.94
CA LEU A 170 2.57 10.19 0.38
C LEU A 170 2.57 9.04 1.39
N THR A 171 3.69 8.81 2.09
CA THR A 171 3.80 7.72 3.06
C THR A 171 3.06 7.99 4.36
N ASP A 172 2.82 9.26 4.71
CA ASP A 172 2.05 9.69 5.89
C ASP A 172 0.54 9.73 5.63
N GLY A 173 0.11 9.41 4.40
CA GLY A 173 -1.30 9.31 4.04
C GLY A 173 -1.93 10.63 3.65
N VAL A 174 -1.13 11.65 3.32
CA VAL A 174 -1.63 12.91 2.77
C VAL A 174 -2.04 12.69 1.31
N ASP A 175 -3.22 13.19 0.93
CA ASP A 175 -3.72 13.07 -0.43
C ASP A 175 -2.97 14.04 -1.37
N LEU A 176 -2.11 13.49 -2.23
CA LEU A 176 -1.36 14.27 -3.21
C LEU A 176 -2.17 14.64 -4.47
N ARG A 177 -3.38 14.11 -4.66
CA ARG A 177 -4.19 14.43 -5.85
C ARG A 177 -4.71 15.86 -5.82
N ASP A 178 -5.10 16.32 -4.64
CA ASP A 178 -5.60 17.68 -4.41
C ASP A 178 -4.50 18.61 -3.89
N ALA A 179 -3.38 18.07 -3.41
CA ALA A 179 -2.24 18.86 -2.95
C ALA A 179 -1.45 19.40 -4.14
N LYS A 180 -1.70 20.67 -4.48
CA LYS A 180 -0.86 21.42 -5.43
C LYS A 180 0.24 22.13 -4.67
N LEU A 181 1.49 21.85 -5.02
CA LEU A 181 2.59 22.72 -4.63
C LEU A 181 2.35 24.10 -5.24
N ARG A 182 2.43 25.14 -4.41
CA ARG A 182 2.35 26.52 -4.92
C ARG A 182 3.67 26.80 -5.65
N PRO A 183 3.64 27.40 -6.84
CA PRO A 183 4.87 27.77 -7.53
C PRO A 183 5.55 28.91 -6.77
N TRP A 184 6.52 28.57 -5.93
CA TRP A 184 7.45 29.50 -5.31
C TRP A 184 8.81 29.41 -6.02
N TYR A 185 9.61 30.46 -5.91
CA TYR A 185 10.95 30.50 -6.49
C TYR A 185 11.79 29.31 -5.98
N GLN A 186 12.29 28.49 -6.90
CA GLN A 186 13.28 27.45 -6.65
C GLN A 186 14.49 27.73 -7.54
N ARG A 187 15.68 27.65 -6.95
CA ARG A 187 16.94 27.72 -7.68
C ARG A 187 17.39 26.28 -7.95
N GLU A 188 17.57 25.94 -9.22
CA GLU A 188 18.06 24.63 -9.68
C GLU A 188 19.47 24.32 -9.14
#